data_AF-A0AAP3DKK0-F1
#
_entry.id   AF-A0AAP3DKK0-F1
#
_cell.length_a   1.000
_cell.length_b   1.000
_cell.length_c   1.000
_cell.angle_alpha   90.00
_cell.angle_beta   90.00
_cell.angle_gamma   90.00
#
_symmetry.space_group_name_H-M   'P 1'
#
loop_
_entity.id
_entity.type
_entity.pdbx_description
1 polymer ?
#
loop_
_entity_poly.entity_id
_entity_poly.type
_entity_poly.pdbx_seq_one_letter_code
_entity_poly.pdbx_strand_id
1 'polypeptide(L)'
;MDLEEDIPPHHLVRVVNEAINRLDDAIFESAYPRGGRDSYHPRCSPRSLSTPTHSGSIHRNESCEGCPLKASCTKAKGNREISGSLRYLRYKQQARERLRSEEGYALSVRRMIEPESVFGQMKNNRGFRRFLLRGLPKVSLEVGWLSLAHNLLKKAAVDQKQAMTAQG
;
A
#
# COMPACT_ATOMS: atom_id res chain seq x y z
N MET A 1 21.89 8.25 -2.95
CA MET A 1 22.15 8.01 -4.38
C MET A 1 20.90 8.46 -5.10
N ASP A 2 20.96 9.64 -5.71
CA ASP A 2 19.82 10.23 -6.39
C ASP A 2 19.67 9.55 -7.75
N LEU A 3 18.68 8.68 -7.87
CA LEU A 3 18.47 7.82 -9.04
C LEU A 3 17.91 8.60 -10.24
N GLU A 4 17.69 9.91 -10.09
CA GLU A 4 17.37 10.80 -11.22
C GLU A 4 18.57 11.02 -12.13
N GLU A 5 19.81 10.93 -11.65
CA GLU A 5 21.01 11.12 -12.48
C GLU A 5 21.17 10.01 -13.54
N ASP A 6 20.70 8.79 -13.27
CA ASP A 6 20.76 7.64 -14.18
C ASP A 6 19.68 7.65 -15.28
N ILE A 7 18.80 8.66 -15.30
CA ILE A 7 17.73 8.77 -16.28
C ILE A 7 18.14 9.81 -17.33
N PRO A 8 18.41 9.41 -18.58
CA PRO A 8 18.81 10.33 -19.64
C PRO A 8 17.85 11.52 -19.77
N PRO A 9 18.34 12.73 -20.14
CA PRO A 9 17.53 13.94 -20.20
C PRO A 9 16.29 13.81 -21.10
N HIS A 10 16.38 13.03 -22.17
CA HIS A 10 15.31 12.82 -23.15
C HIS A 10 14.48 11.55 -22.91
N HIS A 11 14.62 10.89 -21.76
CA HIS A 11 13.90 9.66 -21.47
C HIS A 11 12.41 9.94 -21.23
N LEU A 12 11.51 9.17 -21.86
CA LEU A 12 10.05 9.33 -21.77
C LEU A 12 9.54 9.48 -20.33
N VAL A 13 10.15 8.75 -19.40
CA VAL A 13 9.89 8.77 -17.95
C VAL A 13 9.96 10.18 -17.34
N ARG A 14 10.79 11.09 -17.86
CA ARG A 14 10.85 12.49 -17.39
C ARG A 14 9.65 13.31 -17.85
N VAL A 15 9.28 13.21 -19.12
CA VAL A 15 8.09 13.87 -19.71
C VAL A 15 6.82 13.44 -18.97
N VAL A 16 6.74 12.14 -18.73
CA VAL A 16 5.72 11.48 -17.92
C VAL A 16 5.64 12.07 -16.51
N ASN A 17 6.77 12.13 -15.80
CA ASN A 17 6.83 12.59 -14.42
C ASN A 17 6.41 14.05 -14.33
N GLU A 18 6.90 14.86 -15.27
CA GLU A 18 6.51 16.26 -15.40
C GLU A 18 5.01 16.42 -15.67
N ALA A 19 4.43 15.63 -16.57
CA ALA A 19 2.98 15.66 -16.85
C ALA A 19 2.15 15.28 -15.61
N ILE A 20 2.56 14.25 -14.87
CA ILE A 20 1.89 13.84 -13.62
C ILE A 20 2.00 14.94 -12.57
N ASN A 21 3.17 15.57 -12.42
CA ASN A 21 3.39 16.60 -11.40
C ASN A 21 2.71 17.93 -11.73
N ARG A 22 2.46 18.22 -13.02
CA ARG A 22 1.69 19.37 -13.49
C ARG A 22 0.18 19.19 -13.38
N LEU A 23 -0.30 17.97 -13.15
CA LEU A 23 -1.73 17.72 -13.01
C LEU A 23 -2.24 18.33 -11.70
N ASP A 24 -3.30 19.13 -11.79
CA ASP A 24 -3.98 19.68 -10.62
C ASP A 24 -4.89 18.62 -9.99
N ASP A 25 -4.69 18.37 -8.69
CA ASP A 25 -5.46 17.39 -7.94
C ASP A 25 -6.95 17.81 -7.81
N ALA A 26 -7.26 19.11 -7.97
CA ALA A 26 -8.63 19.62 -7.95
C ALA A 26 -9.52 19.04 -9.07
N ILE A 27 -8.91 18.65 -10.20
CA ILE A 27 -9.64 17.97 -11.29
C ILE A 27 -10.21 16.64 -10.79
N PHE A 28 -9.47 15.93 -9.94
CA PHE A 28 -9.97 14.68 -9.37
C PHE A 28 -10.97 14.91 -8.24
N GLU A 29 -10.78 15.91 -7.39
CA GLU A 29 -11.73 16.22 -6.30
C GLU A 29 -13.11 16.63 -6.87
N SER A 30 -13.12 17.39 -7.98
CA SER A 30 -14.36 17.79 -8.68
C SER A 30 -15.02 16.64 -9.47
N ALA A 31 -14.23 15.82 -10.15
CA ALA A 31 -14.75 14.69 -10.93
C ALA A 31 -15.24 13.52 -10.06
N TYR A 32 -14.74 13.40 -8.83
CA TYR A 32 -15.07 12.35 -7.88
C TYR A 32 -15.45 12.94 -6.51
N PRO A 33 -16.68 13.47 -6.36
CA PRO A 33 -17.16 13.95 -5.07
C PRO A 33 -17.20 12.77 -4.10
N ARG A 34 -16.49 12.92 -2.97
CA ARG A 34 -16.20 11.93 -1.94
C ARG A 34 -17.31 10.90 -1.70
N GLY A 35 -16.93 9.63 -1.60
CA GLY A 35 -17.78 8.54 -1.13
C GLY A 35 -17.73 7.30 -2.01
N GLY A 36 -16.86 6.34 -1.67
CA GLY A 36 -16.80 5.00 -2.29
C GLY A 36 -16.44 4.98 -3.79
N ARG A 37 -16.27 6.15 -4.41
CA ARG A 37 -15.93 6.36 -5.82
C ARG A 37 -14.74 7.30 -6.00
N ASP A 38 -13.90 7.44 -5.00
CA ASP A 38 -12.76 8.36 -5.03
C ASP A 38 -11.77 8.01 -6.16
N SER A 39 -11.00 9.00 -6.59
CA SER A 39 -9.96 8.85 -7.60
C SER A 39 -8.74 8.10 -7.04
N TYR A 40 -8.03 7.36 -7.88
CA TYR A 40 -6.72 6.80 -7.52
C TYR A 40 -5.64 7.84 -7.78
N HIS A 41 -5.00 8.35 -6.73
CA HIS A 41 -4.09 9.47 -6.88
C HIS A 41 -2.85 9.11 -7.73
N PRO A 42 -2.51 9.87 -8.77
CA PRO A 42 -1.41 9.52 -9.67
C PRO A 42 -0.02 9.65 -9.01
N ARG A 43 0.09 10.34 -7.87
CA ARG A 43 1.32 10.34 -7.04
C ARG A 43 1.30 9.26 -5.94
N CYS A 44 0.55 8.17 -6.11
CA CYS A 44 0.57 7.03 -5.20
C CYS A 44 1.96 6.38 -5.20
N SER A 45 2.85 6.86 -4.34
CA SER A 45 4.15 6.25 -4.13
C SER A 45 3.97 4.91 -3.39
N PRO A 46 4.66 3.82 -3.81
CA PRO A 46 4.85 2.65 -2.99
C PRO A 46 5.70 3.08 -1.79
N ARG A 47 5.03 3.45 -0.71
CA ARG A 47 5.66 3.89 0.52
C ARG A 47 6.59 2.77 0.99
N SER A 48 7.88 3.04 1.13
CA SER A 48 8.79 2.08 1.75
C SER A 48 8.27 1.81 3.15
N LEU A 49 7.80 0.60 3.41
CA LEU A 49 7.61 0.09 4.76
C LEU A 49 9.02 -0.09 5.33
N SER A 50 9.67 1.01 5.72
CA SER A 50 10.85 0.93 6.57
C SER A 50 10.35 0.42 7.91
N THR A 51 10.34 -0.90 8.09
CA THR A 51 10.12 -1.49 9.40
C THR A 51 11.23 -0.94 10.29
N PRO A 52 10.91 -0.20 11.37
CA PRO A 52 11.95 0.30 12.24
C PRO A 52 12.72 -0.93 12.77
N THR A 53 14.04 -0.92 12.65
CA THR A 53 14.90 -1.91 13.28
C THR A 53 14.79 -1.72 14.79
N HIS A 54 13.90 -2.48 15.42
CA HIS A 54 13.69 -2.42 16.86
C HIS A 54 14.74 -3.30 17.55
N SER A 55 15.57 -2.71 18.40
CA SER A 55 16.38 -3.45 19.38
C SER A 55 15.42 -4.13 20.37
N GLY A 56 15.21 -5.43 20.20
CA GLY A 56 14.40 -6.25 21.11
C GLY A 56 15.22 -6.67 22.34
N SER A 57 14.57 -6.73 23.50
CA SER A 57 15.15 -7.38 24.67
C SER A 57 15.09 -8.88 24.47
N ILE A 58 16.21 -9.56 24.71
CA ILE A 58 16.30 -11.02 24.66
C ILE A 58 16.19 -11.52 26.10
N HIS A 59 15.15 -12.30 26.38
CA HIS A 59 14.99 -12.99 27.65
C HIS A 59 15.32 -14.46 27.46
N ARG A 60 16.34 -14.94 28.18
CA ARG A 60 16.78 -16.34 28.17
C ARG A 60 16.60 -16.92 29.56
N ASN A 61 16.14 -18.17 29.65
CA ASN A 61 16.13 -18.91 30.91
C ASN A 61 17.57 -19.31 31.33
N GLU A 62 17.76 -19.53 32.64
CA GLU A 62 19.05 -19.88 33.22
C GLU A 62 19.56 -21.26 32.75
N SER A 63 18.75 -22.31 32.85
CA SER A 63 19.04 -23.62 32.25
C SER A 63 17.76 -24.40 31.91
N CYS A 64 17.80 -25.12 30.78
CA CYS A 64 16.80 -26.09 30.37
C CYS A 64 17.32 -27.54 30.45
N GLU A 65 18.47 -27.79 31.07
CA GLU A 65 19.00 -29.14 31.28
C GLU A 65 18.11 -29.92 32.26
N GLY A 66 17.73 -31.15 31.87
CA GLY A 66 16.87 -32.01 32.69
C GLY A 66 15.41 -31.56 32.84
N CYS A 67 14.97 -30.50 32.15
CA CYS A 67 13.60 -30.00 32.29
C CYS A 67 12.57 -30.98 31.68
N PRO A 68 11.65 -31.57 32.48
CA PRO A 68 10.66 -32.52 31.98
C PRO A 68 9.65 -31.88 31.02
N LEU A 69 9.50 -30.55 31.09
CA LEU A 69 8.61 -29.77 30.23
C LEU A 69 9.32 -29.21 28.99
N LYS A 70 10.59 -29.54 28.75
CA LYS A 70 11.34 -28.98 27.60
C LYS A 70 10.64 -29.27 26.28
N ALA A 71 10.16 -30.50 26.09
CA ALA A 71 9.47 -30.94 24.87
C ALA A 71 8.19 -30.15 24.57
N SER A 72 7.44 -29.72 25.60
CA SER A 72 6.22 -28.91 25.46
C SER A 72 6.48 -27.40 25.49
N CYS A 73 7.61 -26.95 26.05
CA CYS A 73 7.93 -25.55 26.30
C CYS A 73 8.70 -24.87 25.16
N THR A 74 9.68 -25.55 24.54
CA THR A 74 10.51 -24.96 23.45
C THR A 74 11.08 -26.02 22.50
N LYS A 75 11.18 -25.68 21.21
CA LYS A 75 11.84 -26.51 20.19
C LYS A 75 13.35 -26.22 20.05
N ALA A 76 13.88 -25.28 20.81
CA ALA A 76 15.30 -24.91 20.75
C ALA A 76 16.18 -26.03 21.31
N LYS A 77 17.36 -26.24 20.72
CA LYS A 77 18.35 -27.23 21.20
C LYS A 77 18.86 -26.86 22.61
N GLY A 78 19.06 -25.56 22.87
CA GLY A 78 19.52 -25.02 24.15
C GLY A 78 18.40 -24.50 25.06
N ASN A 79 18.70 -23.43 25.80
CA ASN A 79 17.72 -22.77 26.67
C ASN A 79 16.63 -22.08 25.85
N ARG A 80 15.45 -21.95 26.46
CA ARG A 80 14.37 -21.15 25.87
C ARG A 80 14.80 -19.68 25.85
N GLU A 81 14.73 -19.11 24.65
CA GLU A 81 15.00 -17.70 24.40
C GLU A 81 13.75 -17.08 23.79
N ILE A 82 13.29 -15.97 24.37
CA ILE A 82 12.16 -15.19 23.88
C ILE A 82 12.68 -13.79 23.60
N SER A 83 12.72 -13.43 22.32
CA SER A 83 13.01 -12.08 21.89
C SER A 83 11.72 -11.28 21.76
N GLY A 84 11.63 -10.14 22.43
CA GLY A 84 10.48 -9.25 22.34
C GLY A 84 10.90 -7.79 22.40
N SER A 85 10.35 -6.95 21.52
CA SER A 85 10.46 -5.51 21.66
C SER A 85 9.20 -4.96 22.33
N LEU A 86 9.34 -4.41 23.54
CA LEU A 86 8.24 -3.73 24.24
C LEU A 86 7.64 -2.60 23.38
N ARG A 87 8.48 -1.90 22.62
CA ARG A 87 8.06 -0.86 21.69
C ARG A 87 7.22 -1.43 20.53
N TYR A 88 7.64 -2.55 19.95
CA TYR A 88 6.85 -3.25 18.93
C TYR A 88 5.49 -3.69 19.49
N LEU A 89 5.46 -4.27 20.69
CA LEU A 89 4.21 -4.71 21.33
C LEU A 89 3.26 -3.53 21.58
N ARG A 90 3.79 -2.40 22.06
CA ARG A 90 3.03 -1.15 22.25
C ARG A 90 2.43 -0.66 20.94
N TYR A 91 3.21 -0.56 19.86
CA TYR A 91 2.69 -0.13 18.55
C TYR A 91 1.66 -1.11 17.98
N LYS A 92 1.87 -2.42 18.17
CA LYS A 92 0.92 -3.45 17.76
C LYS A 92 -0.41 -3.33 18.50
N GLN A 93 -0.37 -2.97 19.78
CA GLN A 93 -1.57 -2.72 20.57
C GLN A 93 -2.31 -1.46 20.10
N GLN A 94 -1.60 -0.34 19.93
CA GLN A 94 -2.18 0.91 19.40
C GLN A 94 -2.81 0.72 18.01
N ALA A 95 -2.14 -0.03 17.12
CA ALA A 95 -2.67 -0.33 15.79
C ALA A 95 -3.96 -1.16 15.88
N ARG A 96 -4.03 -2.14 16.79
CA ARG A 96 -5.24 -2.94 17.02
C ARG A 96 -6.40 -2.12 17.56
N GLU A 97 -6.14 -1.24 18.52
CA GLU A 97 -7.16 -0.36 19.08
C GLU A 97 -7.73 0.57 18.00
N ARG A 98 -6.87 1.18 17.18
CA ARG A 98 -7.28 2.01 16.03
C ARG A 98 -8.07 1.24 14.98
N LEU A 99 -7.72 -0.03 14.72
CA LEU A 99 -8.47 -0.85 13.76
C LEU A 99 -9.82 -1.33 14.31
N ARG A 100 -9.98 -1.38 15.64
CA ARG A 100 -11.21 -1.79 16.32
C ARG A 100 -12.15 -0.63 16.67
N SER A 101 -11.71 0.62 16.52
CA SER A 101 -12.60 1.77 16.67
C SER A 101 -13.67 1.77 15.57
N GLU A 102 -14.78 2.47 15.79
CA GLU A 102 -15.83 2.62 14.76
C GLU A 102 -15.29 3.26 13.48
N GLU A 103 -14.39 4.24 13.61
CA GLU A 103 -13.68 4.85 12.48
C GLU A 103 -12.83 3.82 11.72
N GLY A 104 -12.07 2.99 12.44
CA GLY A 104 -11.25 1.93 11.86
C GLY A 104 -12.09 0.89 11.12
N TYR A 105 -13.24 0.52 11.70
CA TYR A 105 -14.19 -0.38 11.07
C TYR A 105 -14.79 0.24 9.80
N ALA A 106 -15.25 1.49 9.85
CA ALA A 106 -15.78 2.20 8.69
C ALA A 106 -14.75 2.31 7.54
N LEU A 107 -13.49 2.62 7.86
CA LEU A 107 -12.39 2.63 6.90
C LEU A 107 -12.12 1.23 6.33
N SER A 108 -12.24 0.17 7.13
CA SER A 108 -12.03 -1.22 6.67
C SER A 108 -13.10 -1.66 5.67
N VAL A 109 -14.36 -1.27 5.88
CA VAL A 109 -15.46 -1.53 4.95
C VAL A 109 -15.24 -0.77 3.64
N ARG A 110 -14.80 0.50 3.70
CA ARG A 110 -14.45 1.28 2.50
C ARG A 110 -13.28 0.68 1.72
N ARG A 111 -12.30 0.07 2.40
CA ARG A 111 -11.16 -0.59 1.75
C ARG A 111 -11.56 -1.74 0.80
N MET A 112 -12.66 -2.44 1.06
CA MET A 112 -13.10 -3.52 0.17
C MET A 112 -13.54 -2.99 -1.20
N ILE A 113 -14.09 -1.77 -1.24
CA ILE A 113 -14.64 -1.18 -2.46
C ILE A 113 -13.57 -0.36 -3.17
N GLU A 114 -12.80 0.45 -2.45
CA GLU A 114 -11.90 1.45 -3.04
C GLU A 114 -10.59 0.82 -3.57
N PRO A 115 -9.67 0.28 -2.74
CA PRO A 115 -8.43 -0.31 -3.23
C PRO A 115 -8.61 -1.71 -3.82
N GLU A 116 -9.38 -2.61 -3.22
CA GLU A 116 -9.39 -4.02 -3.64
C GLU A 116 -9.98 -4.22 -5.04
N SER A 117 -11.09 -3.55 -5.36
CA SER A 117 -11.70 -3.61 -6.69
C SER A 117 -10.75 -3.05 -7.77
N VAL A 118 -10.03 -1.97 -7.46
CA VAL A 118 -9.09 -1.33 -8.38
C VAL A 118 -7.88 -2.23 -8.64
N PHE A 119 -7.33 -2.85 -7.60
CA PHE A 119 -6.25 -3.85 -7.77
C PHE A 119 -6.73 -5.10 -8.51
N GLY A 120 -7.96 -5.54 -8.30
CA GLY A 120 -8.58 -6.62 -9.07
C GLY A 120 -8.68 -6.29 -10.56
N GLN A 121 -9.20 -5.10 -10.88
CA GLN A 121 -9.28 -4.59 -12.27
C GLN A 121 -7.89 -4.51 -12.93
N MET A 122 -6.89 -3.96 -12.23
CA MET A 122 -5.54 -3.86 -12.78
C MET A 122 -4.89 -5.23 -13.00
N LYS A 123 -4.98 -6.14 -12.03
CA LYS A 123 -4.26 -7.43 -12.05
C LYS A 123 -4.97 -8.48 -12.89
N ASN A 124 -6.27 -8.66 -12.70
CA ASN A 124 -7.03 -9.73 -13.34
C ASN A 124 -7.63 -9.29 -14.67
N ASN A 125 -8.25 -8.11 -14.74
CA ASN A 125 -8.95 -7.69 -15.97
C ASN A 125 -8.01 -7.06 -16.99
N ARG A 126 -6.97 -6.36 -16.54
CA ARG A 126 -6.01 -5.66 -17.42
C ARG A 126 -4.65 -6.37 -17.52
N GLY A 127 -4.49 -7.51 -16.85
CA GLY A 127 -3.29 -8.34 -16.96
C GLY A 127 -2.01 -7.74 -16.39
N PHE A 128 -2.08 -6.67 -15.60
CA PHE A 128 -0.88 -6.08 -14.99
C PHE A 128 -0.38 -6.96 -13.84
N ARG A 129 0.62 -7.80 -14.12
CA ARG A 129 1.18 -8.76 -13.16
C ARG A 129 2.54 -8.35 -12.58
N ARG A 130 3.30 -7.52 -13.29
CA ARG A 130 4.67 -7.12 -12.92
C ARG A 130 4.99 -5.71 -13.42
N PHE A 131 5.79 -4.98 -12.65
CA PHE A 131 6.39 -3.73 -13.09
C PHE A 131 7.48 -4.00 -14.14
N LEU A 132 7.61 -3.08 -15.09
CA LEU A 132 8.61 -3.17 -16.17
C LEU A 132 9.96 -2.59 -15.72
N LEU A 133 9.92 -1.53 -14.93
CA LEU A 133 11.06 -0.79 -14.39
C LEU A 133 11.38 -1.27 -12.98
N ARG A 134 12.63 -1.03 -12.57
CA ARG A 134 13.14 -1.34 -11.23
C ARG A 134 13.56 -0.08 -10.50
N GLY A 135 13.44 -0.09 -9.18
CA GLY A 135 13.72 1.05 -8.31
C GLY A 135 12.46 1.86 -8.01
N LEU A 136 12.32 2.27 -6.74
CA LEU A 136 11.13 2.96 -6.24
C LEU A 136 10.73 4.21 -7.06
N PRO A 137 11.67 5.07 -7.51
CA PRO A 137 11.28 6.23 -8.32
C PRO A 137 10.59 5.83 -9.63
N LYS A 138 11.17 4.87 -10.35
CA LYS A 138 10.66 4.40 -11.64
C LYS A 138 9.35 3.63 -11.51
N VAL A 139 9.25 2.77 -10.48
CA VAL A 139 8.01 2.05 -10.16
C VAL A 139 6.89 3.01 -9.75
N SER A 140 7.19 4.09 -9.03
CA SER A 140 6.17 5.10 -8.68
C SER A 140 5.53 5.73 -9.91
N LEU A 141 6.29 5.90 -11.00
CA LEU A 141 5.78 6.45 -12.26
C LEU A 141 4.87 5.46 -12.99
N GLU A 142 5.20 4.17 -12.98
CA GLU A 142 4.29 3.13 -13.50
C GLU A 142 2.98 3.08 -12.72
N VAL A 143 3.05 3.14 -11.38
CA VAL A 143 1.85 3.21 -10.54
C VAL A 143 1.04 4.47 -10.86
N GLY A 144 1.70 5.61 -11.08
CA GLY A 144 1.03 6.86 -11.43
C GLY A 144 0.27 6.78 -12.76
N TRP A 145 0.89 6.22 -13.80
CA TRP A 145 0.20 5.98 -15.08
C TRP A 145 -0.97 5.01 -14.97
N LEU A 146 -0.78 3.90 -14.26
CA LEU A 146 -1.85 2.92 -14.05
C LEU A 146 -3.05 3.55 -13.34
N SER A 147 -2.77 4.41 -12.35
CA SER A 147 -3.77 5.17 -11.59
C SER A 147 -4.50 6.17 -12.49
N LEU A 148 -3.77 6.94 -13.29
CA LEU A 148 -4.35 7.90 -14.23
C LEU A 148 -5.23 7.21 -15.28
N ALA A 149 -4.72 6.16 -15.92
CA ALA A 149 -5.46 5.37 -16.89
C ALA A 149 -6.71 4.74 -16.27
N HIS A 150 -6.60 4.24 -15.04
CA HIS A 150 -7.76 3.72 -14.31
C HIS A 150 -8.82 4.79 -14.06
N ASN A 151 -8.44 5.98 -13.61
CA ASN A 151 -9.37 7.08 -13.38
C ASN A 151 -10.05 7.51 -14.68
N LEU A 152 -9.31 7.72 -15.77
CA LEU A 152 -9.88 8.12 -17.06
C LEU A 152 -10.94 7.12 -17.56
N LEU A 153 -10.64 5.81 -17.47
CA LEU A 153 -11.60 4.77 -17.84
C LEU A 153 -12.83 4.76 -16.93
N LYS A 154 -12.65 4.99 -15.63
CA LYS A 154 -13.75 5.11 -14.66
C LYS A 154 -14.63 6.32 -14.97
N LYS A 155 -14.03 7.47 -15.31
CA LYS A 155 -14.75 8.70 -15.68
C LYS A 155 -15.59 8.50 -16.94
N ALA A 156 -14.99 7.95 -18.00
CA ALA A 156 -15.71 7.62 -19.23
C ALA A 156 -16.92 6.70 -18.99
N ALA A 157 -16.76 5.67 -18.15
CA ALA A 157 -17.86 4.76 -17.81
C ALA A 157 -18.98 5.44 -16.99
N VAL A 158 -18.64 6.40 -16.13
CA VAL A 158 -19.64 7.20 -15.40
C VAL A 158 -20.40 8.11 -16.36
N ASP A 159 -19.69 8.80 -17.24
CA ASP A 159 -20.28 9.73 -18.21
C ASP A 159 -21.23 9.00 -19.16
N GLN A 160 -20.87 7.80 -19.63
CA GLN A 160 -21.76 6.93 -20.42
C GLN A 160 -23.04 6.56 -19.67
N LYS A 161 -22.94 6.18 -18.39
CA LYS A 161 -24.12 5.87 -17.57
C LYS A 161 -25.02 7.09 -17.36
N GLN A 162 -24.44 8.26 -17.13
CA GLN A 162 -25.19 9.50 -16.98
C GLN A 162 -25.93 9.86 -18.28
N ALA A 163 -25.25 9.74 -19.42
CA ALA A 163 -25.86 9.97 -20.74
C ALA A 163 -27.05 9.01 -21.01
N MET A 164 -26.92 7.74 -20.65
CA MET A 164 -28.00 6.75 -20.78
C MET A 164 -29.18 7.03 -19.83
N THR A 165 -28.91 7.54 -18.62
CA THR A 165 -29.95 7.86 -17.62
C THR A 165 -30.69 9.16 -17.96
N ALA A 166 -30.06 10.08 -18.70
CA ALA A 166 -30.67 11.32 -19.15
C ALA A 166 -31.55 11.16 -20.40
N GLN A 167 -31.50 10.00 -21.06
CA GLN A 167 -32.24 9.70 -22.30
C GLN A 167 -33.50 8.83 -22.07
N GLY A 168 -33.73 8.34 -20.85
CA GLY A 168 -34.90 7.54 -20.47
C GLY A 168 -35.71 8.23 -19.38
#